data_AF-A0A1V6RXA4-F1
#
_entry.id   AF-A0A1V6RXA4-F1
#
_cell.length_a   1.000
_cell.length_b   1.000
_cell.length_c   1.000
_cell.angle_alpha   90.00
_cell.angle_beta   90.00
_cell.angle_gamma   90.00
#
_symmetry.space_group_name_H-M   'P 1'
#
loop_
_entity.id
_entity.type
_entity.pdbx_description
1 polymer ?
#
loop_
_entity_poly.entity_id
_entity_poly.type
_entity_poly.pdbx_seq_one_letter_code
_entity_poly.pdbx_strand_id
1 'polypeptide(L)'
;MSSAILTQCARDLVQKVSTEMKLEYGMSSMAPSIYDTAWLAMIEKNTDQGPQWLFPGCFEYLIEHQNEEGGWDPLEQATRTVKYPANVWLPDCIIHSLAASLALCWHIRRAMPKGGDVPSDSLARLLRAKKFLDSKLHVWQLDGTTHFGYELLVPVLLRLLRDEGMTFEFPAKEALMEKYQKASDIDISWLYSSPCKIPLFCLEGFLEKLDFSRLQHLVTSAGIVASPASAASYLIYSPLWSDQCEAYLRHVVSHGQGKGNGAVGGVFPMEIFEPSWVLTALLENGFTVESLGREQVNDMVQMIHRNLENGVTGATVEFLPDADDTSRALTALNLHGYQISPAAMVEKFEVDQCFETFDARMPNRVKSVSVNGNVLNSLLHAPDPSAFTSQIEKIAKFMCGRWNTDRKFEDHWNLSEYYGLMHMAQSLVPLLVLWDQGGLPSLPEDLVQSVIPSCLQEAMVRILQQQNLDGSWGDIHSREETAYSIIALANLGSHAAVGDDFSRVELAIARGKQFLLENWQLGDKPDRIWTGKILHGISYVQDAYVVAALKVSRVNLAGKRGLCPN
;
A
#
# COMPACT_ATOMS: atom_id res chain seq x y z
N MET A 1 20.09 20.53 0.21
CA MET A 1 19.34 20.90 -1.01
C MET A 1 18.62 22.24 -0.79
N SER A 2 18.59 23.17 -1.74
CA SER A 2 17.94 24.48 -1.55
C SER A 2 16.41 24.36 -1.64
N SER A 3 15.67 25.30 -1.04
CA SER A 3 14.20 25.32 -1.11
C SER A 3 13.65 25.38 -2.54
N ALA A 4 14.38 25.99 -3.47
CA ALA A 4 13.99 26.07 -4.88
C ALA A 4 14.05 24.69 -5.56
N ILE A 5 15.09 23.90 -5.29
CA ILE A 5 15.24 22.56 -5.86
C ILE A 5 14.14 21.64 -5.33
N LEU A 6 13.86 21.66 -4.02
CA LEU A 6 12.76 20.86 -3.44
C LEU A 6 11.40 21.21 -4.03
N THR A 7 11.18 22.51 -4.31
CA THR A 7 9.94 22.98 -4.96
C THR A 7 9.85 22.47 -6.39
N GLN A 8 10.96 22.44 -7.13
CA GLN A 8 10.98 21.88 -8.46
C GLN A 8 10.74 20.36 -8.45
N CYS A 9 11.39 19.60 -7.55
CA CYS A 9 11.14 18.16 -7.41
C CYS A 9 9.66 17.85 -7.11
N ALA A 10 9.05 18.58 -6.18
CA ALA A 10 7.63 18.41 -5.85
C ALA A 10 6.72 18.72 -7.05
N ARG A 11 7.05 19.77 -7.81
CA ARG A 11 6.32 20.15 -9.03
C ARG A 11 6.46 19.10 -10.12
N ASP A 12 7.66 18.58 -10.35
CA ASP A 12 7.91 17.55 -11.36
C ASP A 12 7.13 16.26 -11.03
N LEU A 13 7.09 15.87 -9.75
CA LEU A 13 6.28 14.76 -9.28
C LEU A 13 4.79 14.99 -9.53
N VAL A 14 4.24 16.13 -9.08
CA VAL A 14 2.82 16.49 -9.29
C VAL A 14 2.46 16.56 -10.77
N GLN A 15 3.32 17.13 -11.60
CA GLN A 15 3.12 17.17 -13.05
C GLN A 15 3.08 15.76 -13.65
N LYS A 16 3.98 14.87 -13.21
CA LYS A 16 4.01 13.49 -13.67
C LYS A 16 2.73 12.75 -13.30
N VAL A 17 2.32 12.79 -12.02
CA VAL A 17 1.09 12.15 -11.54
C VAL A 17 -0.15 12.70 -12.28
N SER A 18 -0.25 14.03 -12.40
CA SER A 18 -1.34 14.71 -13.10
C SER A 18 -1.43 14.33 -14.59
N THR A 19 -0.30 14.06 -15.23
CA THR A 19 -0.27 13.62 -16.63
C THR A 19 -0.68 12.17 -16.77
N GLU A 20 -0.11 11.27 -15.97
CA GLU A 20 -0.33 9.83 -16.08
C GLU A 20 -1.74 9.41 -15.64
N MET A 21 -2.36 10.09 -14.67
CA MET A 21 -3.72 9.79 -14.24
C MET A 21 -4.81 10.06 -15.30
N LYS A 22 -4.48 10.82 -16.36
CA LYS A 22 -5.39 11.13 -17.47
C LYS A 22 -5.35 10.06 -18.58
N LEU A 23 -4.47 9.08 -18.47
CA LEU A 23 -4.38 7.97 -19.41
C LEU A 23 -5.63 7.09 -19.30
N GLU A 24 -6.01 6.45 -20.42
CA GLU A 24 -7.23 5.64 -20.54
C GLU A 24 -7.37 4.57 -19.45
N TYR A 25 -6.26 3.94 -19.08
CA TYR A 25 -6.23 2.87 -18.08
C TYR A 25 -5.74 3.36 -16.70
N GLY A 26 -5.59 4.68 -16.51
CA GLY A 26 -5.06 5.27 -15.29
C GLY A 26 -3.55 5.06 -15.11
N MET A 27 -3.09 5.09 -13.86
CA MET A 27 -1.67 4.97 -13.51
C MET A 27 -1.48 4.18 -12.21
N SER A 28 -0.28 3.61 -12.04
CA SER A 28 0.19 3.05 -10.77
C SER A 28 1.71 3.05 -10.76
N SER A 29 2.29 3.55 -9.67
CA SER A 29 3.72 3.53 -9.37
C SER A 29 4.12 2.38 -8.46
N MET A 30 3.20 1.43 -8.23
CA MET A 30 3.47 0.21 -7.49
C MET A 30 4.59 -0.60 -8.12
N ALA A 31 5.59 -0.94 -7.31
CA ALA A 31 6.75 -1.69 -7.73
C ALA A 31 6.37 -3.07 -8.31
N PRO A 32 7.14 -3.60 -9.28
CA PRO A 32 6.83 -4.89 -9.88
C PRO A 32 6.70 -6.03 -8.86
N SER A 33 5.81 -6.96 -9.16
CA SER A 33 5.47 -8.15 -8.39
C SER A 33 5.83 -9.39 -9.19
N ILE A 34 6.71 -10.24 -8.66
CA ILE A 34 6.99 -11.55 -9.27
C ILE A 34 5.73 -12.42 -9.31
N TYR A 35 4.86 -12.28 -8.31
CA TYR A 35 3.64 -13.08 -8.17
C TYR A 35 2.68 -12.80 -9.32
N ASP A 36 2.35 -11.53 -9.55
CA ASP A 36 1.47 -11.11 -10.63
C ASP A 36 2.10 -11.37 -12.00
N THR A 37 3.39 -11.08 -12.15
CA THR A 37 4.14 -11.37 -13.38
C THR A 37 4.09 -12.86 -13.73
N ALA A 38 4.17 -13.76 -12.75
CA ALA A 38 4.04 -15.19 -12.97
C ALA A 38 2.64 -15.62 -13.42
N TRP A 39 1.58 -15.02 -12.88
CA TRP A 39 0.23 -15.25 -13.38
C TRP A 39 0.07 -14.85 -14.84
N LEU A 40 0.62 -13.71 -15.26
CA LEU A 40 0.58 -13.28 -16.66
C LEU A 40 1.40 -14.20 -17.58
N ALA A 41 2.56 -14.68 -17.11
CA ALA A 41 3.41 -15.61 -17.84
C ALA A 41 2.72 -16.94 -18.18
N MET A 42 1.63 -17.26 -17.48
CA MET A 42 0.86 -18.50 -17.64
C MET A 42 -0.35 -18.37 -18.59
N ILE A 43 -0.59 -17.19 -19.18
CA ILE A 43 -1.74 -17.00 -20.07
C ILE A 43 -1.44 -17.55 -21.46
N GLU A 44 -2.20 -18.57 -21.87
CA GLU A 44 -2.22 -19.09 -23.24
C GLU A 44 -3.43 -18.57 -24.02
N LYS A 45 -3.20 -18.11 -25.25
CA LYS A 45 -4.27 -17.75 -26.19
C LYS A 45 -4.26 -18.70 -27.38
N ASN A 46 -5.42 -19.23 -27.74
CA ASN A 46 -5.59 -19.99 -28.97
C ASN A 46 -5.61 -19.04 -30.17
N THR A 47 -4.70 -19.23 -31.13
CA THR A 47 -4.65 -18.49 -32.40
C THR A 47 -4.77 -19.47 -33.57
N ASP A 48 -4.84 -18.95 -34.80
CA ASP A 48 -4.83 -19.77 -36.02
C ASP A 48 -3.58 -20.65 -36.15
N GLN A 49 -2.49 -20.27 -35.47
CA GLN A 49 -1.22 -21.02 -35.43
C GLN A 49 -1.17 -22.02 -34.25
N GLY A 50 -2.27 -22.16 -33.51
CA GLY A 50 -2.39 -22.95 -32.30
C GLY A 50 -2.28 -22.11 -31.02
N PRO A 51 -2.27 -22.77 -29.85
CA PRO A 51 -2.05 -22.09 -28.58
C PRO A 51 -0.72 -21.31 -28.62
N GLN A 52 -0.64 -20.13 -28.01
CA GLN A 52 0.58 -19.32 -27.86
C GLN A 52 0.59 -18.62 -26.50
N TRP A 53 1.77 -18.38 -25.92
CA TRP A 53 1.90 -17.55 -24.73
C TRP A 53 1.54 -16.11 -25.07
N LEU A 54 0.63 -15.51 -24.31
CA LEU A 54 0.17 -14.15 -24.56
C LEU A 54 1.24 -13.11 -24.17
N PHE A 55 2.00 -13.39 -23.11
CA PHE A 55 3.01 -12.50 -22.54
C PHE A 55 4.35 -13.23 -22.33
N PRO A 56 5.09 -13.58 -23.40
CA PRO A 56 6.39 -14.25 -23.29
C PRO A 56 7.42 -13.45 -22.48
N GLY A 57 7.41 -12.11 -22.60
CA GLY A 57 8.29 -11.24 -21.81
C GLY A 57 8.11 -11.35 -20.29
N CYS A 58 6.91 -11.69 -19.81
CA CYS A 58 6.70 -11.96 -18.39
C CYS A 58 7.48 -13.21 -17.94
N PHE A 59 7.54 -14.24 -18.77
CA PHE A 59 8.33 -15.44 -18.48
C PHE A 59 9.83 -15.16 -18.54
N GLU A 60 10.29 -14.41 -19.54
CA GLU A 60 11.68 -13.95 -19.66
C GLU A 60 12.12 -13.20 -18.38
N TYR A 61 11.28 -12.28 -17.92
CA TYR A 61 11.51 -11.57 -16.66
C TYR A 61 11.69 -12.52 -15.46
N LEU A 62 10.85 -13.56 -15.34
CA LEU A 62 11.01 -14.56 -14.27
C LEU A 62 12.35 -15.29 -14.38
N ILE A 63 12.76 -15.70 -15.57
CA ILE A 63 14.03 -16.42 -15.79
C ILE A 63 15.23 -15.54 -15.40
N GLU A 64 15.18 -14.26 -15.72
CA GLU A 64 16.22 -13.29 -15.38
C GLU A 64 16.30 -12.98 -13.88
N HIS A 65 15.17 -13.06 -13.16
CA HIS A 65 15.05 -12.67 -11.75
C HIS A 65 15.06 -13.85 -10.77
N GLN A 66 15.34 -15.07 -11.24
CA GLN A 66 15.62 -16.19 -10.36
C GLN A 66 17.01 -16.00 -9.73
N ASN A 67 17.09 -16.00 -8.40
CA ASN A 67 18.36 -15.84 -7.70
C ASN A 67 19.25 -17.10 -7.74
N GLU A 68 20.49 -16.98 -7.29
CA GLU A 68 21.46 -18.08 -7.28
C GLU A 68 21.02 -19.27 -6.39
N GLU A 69 20.28 -19.01 -5.31
CA GLU A 69 19.70 -20.05 -4.45
C GLU A 69 18.53 -20.80 -5.14
N GLY A 70 17.98 -20.24 -6.23
CA GLY A 70 16.87 -20.80 -7.02
C GLY A 70 15.51 -20.17 -6.76
N GLY A 71 15.39 -19.26 -5.81
CA GLY A 71 14.12 -18.60 -5.47
C GLY A 71 13.92 -17.27 -6.19
N TRP A 72 12.77 -16.66 -5.92
CA TRP A 72 12.45 -15.28 -6.30
C TRP A 72 12.26 -14.46 -5.04
N ASP A 73 13.11 -13.47 -4.86
CA ASP A 73 13.20 -12.65 -3.65
C ASP A 73 13.30 -11.17 -4.03
N PRO A 74 12.16 -10.49 -4.26
CA PRO A 74 12.15 -9.08 -4.66
C PRO A 74 12.60 -8.12 -3.55
N LEU A 75 12.71 -8.61 -2.31
CA LEU A 75 13.29 -7.91 -1.18
C LEU A 75 14.83 -7.98 -1.17
N GLU A 76 15.43 -8.80 -2.03
CA GLU A 76 16.88 -8.91 -2.22
C GLU A 76 17.63 -9.19 -0.91
N GLN A 77 17.07 -10.07 -0.07
CA GLN A 77 17.62 -10.37 1.25
C GLN A 77 19.01 -10.97 1.21
N ALA A 78 19.52 -11.48 0.09
CA ALA A 78 20.93 -11.89 -0.01
C ALA A 78 21.90 -10.69 -0.08
N THR A 79 21.54 -9.63 -0.82
CA THR A 79 22.45 -8.52 -1.16
C THR A 79 22.32 -7.32 -0.22
N ARG A 80 21.21 -7.15 0.50
CA ARG A 80 21.05 -6.03 1.44
C ARG A 80 22.04 -6.06 2.60
N THR A 81 22.61 -4.93 2.98
CA THR A 81 23.38 -4.83 4.24
C THR A 81 22.48 -5.03 5.45
N VAL A 82 21.26 -4.49 5.39
CA VAL A 82 20.28 -4.56 6.47
C VAL A 82 19.04 -5.33 6.03
N LYS A 83 18.67 -6.33 6.82
CA LYS A 83 17.76 -7.42 6.44
C LYS A 83 16.34 -7.15 6.94
N TYR A 84 15.34 -7.57 6.18
CA TYR A 84 13.96 -7.59 6.68
C TYR A 84 13.80 -8.68 7.76
N PRO A 85 12.90 -8.48 8.74
CA PRO A 85 12.52 -9.51 9.68
C PRO A 85 12.05 -10.80 8.97
N ALA A 86 12.38 -11.97 9.55
CA ALA A 86 12.09 -13.24 8.92
C ALA A 86 10.59 -13.50 8.72
N ASN A 87 9.75 -13.07 9.67
CA ASN A 87 8.28 -13.19 9.59
C ASN A 87 7.65 -12.33 8.48
N VAL A 88 8.38 -11.32 8.00
CA VAL A 88 7.98 -10.46 6.89
C VAL A 88 8.50 -11.01 5.56
N TRP A 89 9.79 -11.35 5.52
CA TRP A 89 10.43 -11.80 4.28
C TRP A 89 10.04 -13.21 3.83
N LEU A 90 9.98 -14.17 4.75
CA LEU A 90 9.70 -15.57 4.41
C LEU A 90 8.38 -15.72 3.65
N PRO A 91 7.23 -15.24 4.14
CA PRO A 91 5.97 -15.36 3.38
C PRO A 91 6.05 -14.69 2.01
N ASP A 92 6.72 -13.53 1.91
CA ASP A 92 6.88 -12.79 0.65
C ASP A 92 7.62 -13.60 -0.42
N CYS A 93 8.83 -14.08 -0.10
CA CYS A 93 9.64 -14.86 -1.03
C CYS A 93 9.02 -16.24 -1.33
N ILE A 94 8.29 -16.84 -0.39
CA ILE A 94 7.57 -18.11 -0.60
C ILE A 94 6.46 -17.91 -1.63
N ILE A 95 5.59 -16.92 -1.46
CA ILE A 95 4.48 -16.63 -2.39
C ILE A 95 5.01 -16.38 -3.80
N HIS A 96 6.04 -15.53 -3.93
CA HIS A 96 6.69 -15.25 -5.20
C HIS A 96 7.32 -16.48 -5.84
N SER A 97 8.07 -17.27 -5.07
CA SER A 97 8.76 -18.45 -5.58
C SER A 97 7.80 -19.57 -5.98
N LEU A 98 6.69 -19.75 -5.26
CA LEU A 98 5.66 -20.71 -5.64
C LEU A 98 5.00 -20.34 -6.97
N ALA A 99 4.59 -19.08 -7.16
CA ALA A 99 3.97 -18.63 -8.40
C ALA A 99 4.93 -18.73 -9.60
N ALA A 100 6.18 -18.27 -9.44
CA ALA A 100 7.18 -18.34 -10.51
C ALA A 100 7.57 -19.79 -10.85
N SER A 101 7.65 -20.68 -9.85
CA SER A 101 7.88 -22.11 -10.09
C SER A 101 6.74 -22.75 -10.87
N LEU A 102 5.49 -22.35 -10.60
CA LEU A 102 4.33 -22.85 -11.34
C LEU A 102 4.37 -22.42 -12.80
N ALA A 103 4.68 -21.14 -13.06
CA ALA A 103 4.88 -20.66 -14.42
C ALA A 103 5.99 -21.45 -15.14
N LEU A 104 7.12 -21.70 -14.48
CA LEU A 104 8.20 -22.51 -15.03
C LEU A 104 7.75 -23.96 -15.35
N CYS A 105 6.95 -24.59 -14.49
CA CYS A 105 6.36 -25.91 -14.76
C CYS A 105 5.52 -25.89 -16.04
N TRP A 106 4.62 -24.92 -16.20
CA TRP A 106 3.73 -24.85 -17.37
C TRP A 106 4.49 -24.62 -18.68
N HIS A 107 5.51 -23.76 -18.65
CA HIS A 107 6.40 -23.55 -19.79
C HIS A 107 7.18 -24.81 -20.18
N ILE A 108 7.74 -25.54 -19.20
CA ILE A 108 8.44 -26.81 -19.45
C ILE A 108 7.47 -27.87 -19.99
N ARG A 109 6.30 -28.04 -19.36
CA ARG A 109 5.27 -29.01 -19.77
C ARG A 109 4.85 -28.80 -21.22
N ARG A 110 4.70 -27.55 -21.64
CA ARG A 110 4.35 -27.18 -23.01
C ARG A 110 5.48 -27.42 -24.01
N ALA A 111 6.74 -27.16 -23.62
CA ALA A 111 7.90 -27.31 -24.49
C ALA A 111 8.30 -28.79 -24.72
N MET A 112 8.13 -29.66 -23.71
CA MET A 112 8.55 -31.07 -23.75
C MET A 112 8.07 -31.87 -24.99
N PRO A 113 6.79 -31.79 -25.43
CA PRO A 113 6.32 -32.61 -26.55
C PRO A 113 6.75 -32.13 -27.94
N LYS A 114 7.11 -30.85 -28.10
CA LYS A 114 7.28 -30.21 -29.43
C LYS A 114 8.67 -29.62 -29.66
N GLY A 115 9.49 -29.50 -28.63
CA GLY A 115 10.57 -28.51 -28.60
C GLY A 115 9.95 -27.11 -28.47
N GLY A 116 10.44 -26.30 -27.54
CA GLY A 116 9.92 -24.96 -27.30
C GLY A 116 10.98 -24.02 -26.76
N ASP A 117 10.68 -22.73 -26.80
CA ASP A 117 11.55 -21.65 -26.32
C ASP A 117 11.55 -21.58 -24.78
N VAL A 118 12.07 -22.62 -24.13
CA VAL A 118 12.47 -22.57 -22.73
C VAL A 118 13.99 -22.67 -22.64
N PRO A 119 14.64 -21.94 -21.71
CA PRO A 119 16.08 -22.07 -21.50
C PRO A 119 16.50 -23.53 -21.32
N SER A 120 17.66 -23.93 -21.86
CA SER A 120 18.15 -25.31 -21.76
C SER A 120 18.39 -25.76 -20.32
N ASP A 121 18.59 -24.82 -19.39
CA ASP A 121 18.74 -25.06 -17.95
C ASP A 121 17.43 -25.00 -17.16
N SER A 122 16.26 -24.89 -17.81
CA SER A 122 14.94 -24.73 -17.14
C SER A 122 14.64 -25.84 -16.14
N LEU A 123 14.98 -27.10 -16.44
CA LEU A 123 14.84 -28.20 -15.48
C LEU A 123 15.75 -28.02 -14.26
N ALA A 124 16.98 -27.55 -14.47
CA ALA A 124 17.91 -27.26 -13.37
C ALA A 124 17.42 -26.08 -12.52
N ARG A 125 16.86 -25.04 -13.16
CA ARG A 125 16.19 -23.91 -12.49
C ARG A 125 15.04 -24.38 -11.61
N LEU A 126 14.20 -25.28 -12.12
CA LEU A 126 13.08 -25.84 -11.37
C LEU A 126 13.55 -26.67 -10.16
N LEU A 127 14.61 -27.46 -10.31
CA LEU A 127 15.21 -28.22 -9.20
C LEU A 127 15.78 -27.30 -8.11
N ARG A 128 16.45 -26.20 -8.49
CA ARG A 128 16.93 -25.19 -7.53
C ARG A 128 15.76 -24.51 -6.83
N ALA A 129 14.72 -24.13 -7.56
CA ALA A 129 13.51 -23.53 -7.00
C ALA A 129 12.83 -24.45 -5.98
N LYS A 130 12.74 -25.75 -6.28
CA LYS A 130 12.23 -26.73 -5.32
C LYS A 130 13.07 -26.77 -4.04
N LYS A 131 14.39 -26.89 -4.16
CA LYS A 131 15.30 -26.90 -3.02
C LYS A 131 15.19 -25.63 -2.17
N PHE A 132 15.09 -24.47 -2.84
CA PHE A 132 14.87 -23.19 -2.17
C PHE A 132 13.57 -23.19 -1.37
N LEU A 133 12.45 -23.56 -2.02
CA LEU A 133 11.13 -23.61 -1.39
C LEU A 133 11.09 -24.61 -0.23
N ASP A 134 11.65 -25.81 -0.38
CA ASP A 134 11.77 -26.79 0.71
C ASP A 134 12.50 -26.17 1.92
N SER A 135 13.59 -25.43 1.68
CA SER A 135 14.33 -24.75 2.75
C SER A 135 13.54 -23.63 3.41
N LYS A 136 12.84 -22.77 2.65
CA LYS A 136 12.11 -21.62 3.23
C LYS A 136 10.82 -22.06 3.91
N LEU A 137 10.06 -22.98 3.32
CA LEU A 137 8.85 -23.55 3.92
C LEU A 137 9.16 -24.29 5.22
N HIS A 138 10.31 -24.97 5.32
CA HIS A 138 10.69 -25.70 6.54
C HIS A 138 10.84 -24.80 7.77
N VAL A 139 11.30 -23.55 7.58
CA VAL A 139 11.52 -22.59 8.66
C VAL A 139 10.39 -21.57 8.82
N TRP A 140 9.42 -21.56 7.90
CA TRP A 140 8.31 -20.61 7.93
C TRP A 140 7.35 -20.90 9.07
N GLN A 141 7.05 -19.85 9.84
CA GLN A 141 6.01 -19.82 10.87
C GLN A 141 4.86 -18.95 10.37
N LEU A 142 3.62 -19.40 10.58
CA LEU A 142 2.44 -18.66 10.13
C LEU A 142 2.19 -17.40 10.98
N ASP A 143 2.55 -17.46 12.26
CA ASP A 143 2.38 -16.36 13.20
C ASP A 143 3.21 -15.14 12.75
N GLY A 144 2.56 -13.98 12.73
CA GLY A 144 3.18 -12.73 12.28
C GLY A 144 3.27 -12.57 10.76
N THR A 145 2.65 -13.45 9.96
CA THR A 145 2.48 -13.24 8.50
C THR A 145 1.40 -12.20 8.26
N THR A 146 1.76 -11.09 7.60
CA THR A 146 0.89 -9.92 7.36
C THR A 146 0.36 -9.82 5.93
N HIS A 147 0.81 -10.69 5.03
CA HIS A 147 0.43 -10.74 3.61
C HIS A 147 -1.05 -11.01 3.42
N PHE A 148 -1.76 -10.12 2.75
CA PHE A 148 -3.20 -10.24 2.51
C PHE A 148 -3.54 -11.50 1.70
N GLY A 149 -4.39 -12.35 2.27
CA GLY A 149 -4.87 -13.57 1.60
C GLY A 149 -3.83 -14.68 1.47
N TYR A 150 -2.67 -14.64 2.16
CA TYR A 150 -1.66 -15.72 2.08
C TYR A 150 -2.25 -17.11 2.35
N GLU A 151 -3.22 -17.18 3.26
CA GLU A 151 -3.98 -18.37 3.65
C GLU A 151 -4.86 -18.93 2.53
N LEU A 152 -5.11 -18.17 1.48
CA LEU A 152 -5.75 -18.60 0.23
C LEU A 152 -4.71 -18.83 -0.87
N LEU A 153 -3.81 -17.86 -1.07
CA LEU A 153 -2.86 -17.85 -2.19
C LEU A 153 -1.84 -19.00 -2.11
N VAL A 154 -1.21 -19.20 -0.94
CA VAL A 154 -0.17 -20.23 -0.77
C VAL A 154 -0.75 -21.64 -0.94
N PRO A 155 -1.87 -22.02 -0.30
CA PRO A 155 -2.48 -23.34 -0.50
C PRO A 155 -2.90 -23.63 -1.94
N VAL A 156 -3.47 -22.64 -2.65
CA VAL A 156 -3.82 -22.79 -4.06
C VAL A 156 -2.58 -23.05 -4.92
N LEU A 157 -1.50 -22.29 -4.73
CA LEU A 157 -0.26 -22.50 -5.48
C LEU A 157 0.40 -23.84 -5.16
N LEU A 158 0.45 -24.26 -3.88
CA LEU A 158 0.96 -25.57 -3.48
C LEU A 158 0.21 -26.72 -4.16
N ARG A 159 -1.11 -26.57 -4.29
CA ARG A 159 -1.95 -27.55 -5.00
C ARG A 159 -1.67 -27.58 -6.50
N LEU A 160 -1.63 -26.42 -7.16
CA LEU A 160 -1.32 -26.33 -8.59
C LEU A 160 0.06 -26.92 -8.90
N LEU A 161 1.05 -26.67 -8.04
CA LEU A 161 2.39 -27.27 -8.15
C LEU A 161 2.38 -28.79 -7.92
N ARG A 162 1.59 -29.30 -6.97
CA ARG A 162 1.41 -30.75 -6.77
C ARG A 162 0.88 -31.41 -8.03
N ASP A 163 -0.06 -30.78 -8.71
CA ASP A 163 -0.66 -31.32 -9.94
C ASP A 163 0.38 -31.34 -11.10
N GLU A 164 1.42 -30.51 -11.04
CA GLU A 164 2.62 -30.54 -11.90
C GLU A 164 3.73 -31.45 -11.35
N GLY A 165 3.47 -32.25 -10.31
CA GLY A 165 4.41 -33.21 -9.73
C GLY A 165 5.37 -32.65 -8.67
N MET A 166 5.17 -31.42 -8.22
CA MET A 166 6.00 -30.75 -7.22
C MET A 166 5.29 -30.65 -5.86
N THR A 167 5.71 -31.48 -4.90
CA THR A 167 5.12 -31.53 -3.55
C THR A 167 6.05 -30.99 -2.47
N PHE A 168 5.48 -30.46 -1.40
CA PHE A 168 6.22 -29.90 -0.26
C PHE A 168 5.66 -30.44 1.05
N GLU A 169 6.55 -30.83 1.96
CA GLU A 169 6.23 -31.18 3.34
C GLU A 169 7.00 -30.26 4.28
N PHE A 170 6.30 -29.64 5.22
CA PHE A 170 6.88 -28.66 6.14
C PHE A 170 6.05 -28.55 7.41
N PRO A 171 6.65 -28.10 8.54
CA PRO A 171 6.00 -28.14 9.85
C PRO A 171 4.66 -27.40 9.92
N ALA A 172 4.55 -26.25 9.26
CA ALA A 172 3.36 -25.40 9.29
C ALA A 172 2.23 -25.83 8.34
N LYS A 173 2.40 -26.92 7.58
CA LYS A 173 1.48 -27.27 6.48
C LYS A 173 0.06 -27.58 6.94
N GLU A 174 -0.11 -28.37 7.99
CA GLU A 174 -1.44 -28.73 8.51
C GLU A 174 -2.19 -27.48 8.99
N ALA A 175 -1.55 -26.65 9.80
CA ALA A 175 -2.11 -25.40 10.29
C ALA A 175 -2.46 -24.42 9.14
N LEU A 176 -1.65 -24.38 8.08
CA LEU A 176 -1.95 -23.59 6.89
C LEU A 176 -3.20 -24.09 6.16
N MET A 177 -3.37 -25.41 6.03
CA MET A 177 -4.55 -26.00 5.40
C MET A 177 -5.82 -25.79 6.25
N GLU A 178 -5.71 -25.77 7.58
CA GLU A 178 -6.82 -25.37 8.44
C GLU A 178 -7.22 -23.90 8.24
N LYS A 179 -6.25 -22.99 8.10
CA LYS A 179 -6.51 -21.60 7.75
C LYS A 179 -7.16 -21.48 6.37
N TYR A 180 -6.71 -22.24 5.38
CA TYR A 180 -7.34 -22.31 4.05
C TYR A 180 -8.80 -22.72 4.13
N GLN A 181 -9.10 -23.77 4.89
CA GLN A 181 -10.47 -24.25 5.05
C GLN A 181 -11.35 -23.14 5.62
N LYS A 182 -10.90 -22.43 6.67
CA LYS A 182 -11.62 -21.32 7.29
C LYS A 182 -11.79 -20.14 6.33
N ALA A 183 -10.71 -19.68 5.70
CA ALA A 183 -10.72 -18.49 4.84
C ALA A 183 -11.51 -18.72 3.54
N SER A 184 -11.52 -19.94 3.02
CA SER A 184 -12.26 -20.27 1.82
C SER A 184 -13.73 -20.58 2.10
N ASP A 185 -14.11 -20.91 3.33
CA ASP A 185 -15.49 -21.25 3.74
C ASP A 185 -16.37 -20.01 3.93
N ILE A 186 -16.53 -19.28 2.83
CA ILE A 186 -17.41 -18.11 2.72
C ILE A 186 -18.41 -18.33 1.58
N ASP A 187 -19.63 -17.82 1.74
CA ASP A 187 -20.68 -17.93 0.72
C ASP A 187 -20.43 -16.98 -0.46
N ILE A 188 -19.61 -17.35 -1.44
CA ILE A 188 -19.31 -16.49 -2.59
C ILE A 188 -20.47 -16.27 -3.57
N SER A 189 -21.71 -16.65 -3.25
CA SER A 189 -22.88 -16.51 -4.16
C SER A 189 -23.10 -15.07 -4.64
N TRP A 190 -22.72 -14.07 -3.83
CA TRP A 190 -22.81 -12.65 -4.19
C TRP A 190 -21.93 -12.28 -5.39
N LEU A 191 -20.86 -13.03 -5.68
CA LEU A 191 -19.99 -12.77 -6.83
C LEU A 191 -20.71 -13.00 -8.16
N TYR A 192 -21.70 -13.89 -8.18
CA TYR A 192 -22.47 -14.20 -9.38
C TYR A 192 -23.68 -13.27 -9.58
N SER A 193 -23.90 -12.32 -8.67
CA SER A 193 -24.96 -11.31 -8.79
C SER A 193 -24.46 -10.10 -9.58
N SER A 194 -25.34 -9.50 -10.40
CA SER A 194 -25.07 -8.26 -11.11
C SER A 194 -26.01 -7.14 -10.62
N PRO A 195 -25.51 -5.98 -10.16
CA PRO A 195 -24.09 -5.67 -9.97
C PRO A 195 -23.48 -6.48 -8.81
N CYS A 196 -22.17 -6.77 -8.90
CA CYS A 196 -21.45 -7.47 -7.85
C CYS A 196 -21.38 -6.59 -6.60
N LYS A 197 -21.69 -7.15 -5.43
CA LYS A 197 -21.72 -6.38 -4.17
C LYS A 197 -20.32 -6.16 -3.58
N ILE A 198 -19.44 -7.15 -3.70
CA ILE A 198 -18.10 -7.21 -3.11
C ILE A 198 -17.25 -8.07 -4.04
N PRO A 199 -16.47 -7.47 -4.93
CA PRO A 199 -15.61 -8.26 -5.80
C PRO A 199 -14.35 -8.71 -5.02
N LEU A 200 -13.85 -9.90 -5.33
CA LEU A 200 -12.68 -10.47 -4.63
C LEU A 200 -11.38 -9.98 -5.24
N PHE A 201 -10.60 -9.21 -4.46
CA PHE A 201 -9.27 -8.75 -4.87
C PHE A 201 -8.29 -9.90 -5.19
N CYS A 202 -8.46 -11.07 -4.56
CA CYS A 202 -7.67 -12.28 -4.82
C CYS A 202 -8.54 -13.37 -5.47
N LEU A 203 -9.06 -13.14 -6.69
CA LEU A 203 -9.92 -14.12 -7.38
C LEU A 203 -9.21 -15.47 -7.54
N GLU A 204 -7.91 -15.45 -7.84
CA GLU A 204 -7.05 -16.61 -7.96
C GLU A 204 -6.85 -17.40 -6.65
N GLY A 205 -7.22 -16.83 -5.50
CA GLY A 205 -7.27 -17.56 -4.22
C GLY A 205 -8.45 -18.52 -4.10
N PHE A 206 -9.43 -18.44 -4.99
CA PHE A 206 -10.70 -19.18 -4.92
C PHE A 206 -10.95 -20.13 -6.09
N LEU A 207 -9.92 -20.47 -6.89
CA LEU A 207 -10.07 -21.22 -8.16
C LEU A 207 -11.00 -22.45 -8.09
N GLU A 208 -10.95 -23.25 -7.03
CA GLU A 208 -11.77 -24.47 -6.91
C GLU A 208 -13.25 -24.21 -6.60
N LYS A 209 -13.58 -23.03 -6.08
CA LYS A 209 -14.94 -22.67 -5.68
C LYS A 209 -15.65 -21.82 -6.73
N LEU A 210 -14.90 -21.27 -7.68
CA LEU A 210 -15.40 -20.35 -8.68
C LEU A 210 -15.88 -21.08 -9.93
N ASP A 211 -17.08 -20.72 -10.38
CA ASP A 211 -17.56 -21.00 -11.72
C ASP A 211 -17.24 -19.79 -12.62
N PHE A 212 -16.10 -19.84 -13.30
CA PHE A 212 -15.63 -18.76 -14.17
C PHE A 212 -16.58 -18.45 -15.33
N SER A 213 -17.42 -19.40 -15.75
CA SER A 213 -18.40 -19.18 -16.82
C SER A 213 -19.46 -18.13 -16.46
N ARG A 214 -19.59 -17.82 -15.17
CA ARG A 214 -20.59 -16.89 -14.61
C ARG A 214 -19.97 -15.60 -14.09
N LEU A 215 -18.72 -15.30 -14.43
CA LEU A 215 -17.98 -14.13 -13.91
C LEU A 215 -17.76 -13.03 -14.95
N GLN A 216 -18.33 -13.15 -16.16
CA GLN A 216 -18.14 -12.16 -17.23
C GLN A 216 -18.55 -10.74 -16.81
N HIS A 217 -19.57 -10.61 -15.95
CA HIS A 217 -20.03 -9.31 -15.45
C HIS A 217 -19.06 -8.64 -14.46
N LEU A 218 -17.99 -9.32 -14.04
CA LEU A 218 -16.93 -8.73 -13.23
C LEU A 218 -15.86 -8.02 -14.09
N VAL A 219 -15.87 -8.22 -15.41
CA VAL A 219 -14.90 -7.61 -16.33
C VAL A 219 -15.18 -6.11 -16.49
N THR A 220 -14.16 -5.30 -16.26
CA THR A 220 -14.18 -3.84 -16.42
C THR A 220 -12.98 -3.36 -17.25
N SER A 221 -12.84 -2.05 -17.48
CA SER A 221 -11.67 -1.47 -18.17
C SER A 221 -10.35 -1.71 -17.43
N ALA A 222 -10.42 -1.95 -16.12
CA ALA A 222 -9.27 -2.33 -15.29
C ALA A 222 -9.14 -3.87 -15.13
N GLY A 223 -9.73 -4.65 -16.05
CA GLY A 223 -9.71 -6.09 -16.02
C GLY A 223 -10.65 -6.66 -14.96
N ILE A 224 -10.09 -7.24 -13.90
CA ILE A 224 -10.84 -7.81 -12.78
C ILE A 224 -10.31 -7.16 -11.51
N VAL A 225 -11.10 -6.26 -10.91
CA VAL A 225 -10.77 -5.51 -9.68
C VAL A 225 -9.33 -4.99 -9.67
N ALA A 226 -8.91 -4.31 -10.73
CA ALA A 226 -7.60 -3.69 -10.84
C ALA A 226 -6.41 -4.60 -10.44
N SER A 227 -6.56 -5.94 -10.51
CA SER A 227 -5.52 -6.90 -10.12
C SER A 227 -5.05 -7.67 -11.35
N PRO A 228 -3.80 -7.48 -11.78
CA PRO A 228 -3.23 -8.23 -12.90
C PRO A 228 -3.30 -9.74 -12.70
N ALA A 229 -2.99 -10.27 -11.50
CA ALA A 229 -3.13 -11.70 -11.21
C ALA A 229 -4.58 -12.21 -11.36
N SER A 230 -5.58 -11.46 -10.87
CA SER A 230 -6.97 -11.88 -10.97
C SER A 230 -7.47 -11.81 -12.41
N ALA A 231 -7.12 -10.77 -13.17
CA ALA A 231 -7.42 -10.68 -14.60
C ALA A 231 -6.74 -11.80 -15.41
N ALA A 232 -5.50 -12.15 -15.08
CA ALA A 232 -4.79 -13.28 -15.66
C ALA A 232 -5.49 -14.61 -15.35
N SER A 233 -5.85 -14.84 -14.09
CA SER A 233 -6.59 -16.05 -13.69
C SER A 233 -7.92 -16.17 -14.43
N TYR A 234 -8.63 -15.06 -14.64
CA TYR A 234 -9.86 -15.04 -15.42
C TYR A 234 -9.61 -15.48 -16.87
N LEU A 235 -8.57 -14.97 -17.53
CA LEU A 235 -8.22 -15.40 -18.90
C LEU A 235 -7.76 -16.86 -18.99
N ILE A 236 -7.12 -17.39 -17.94
CA ILE A 236 -6.65 -18.77 -17.89
C ILE A 236 -7.82 -19.76 -17.70
N TYR A 237 -8.77 -19.45 -16.82
CA TYR A 237 -9.79 -20.40 -16.38
C TYR A 237 -11.19 -20.15 -16.95
N SER A 238 -11.48 -18.95 -17.48
CA SER A 238 -12.76 -18.68 -18.11
C SER A 238 -12.90 -19.45 -19.43
N PRO A 239 -14.06 -20.07 -19.70
CA PRO A 239 -14.32 -20.69 -20.99
C PRO A 239 -14.47 -19.68 -22.14
N LEU A 240 -14.68 -18.39 -21.81
CA LEU A 240 -14.83 -17.31 -22.76
C LEU A 240 -13.67 -16.33 -22.64
N TRP A 241 -12.99 -16.08 -23.76
CA TRP A 241 -11.93 -15.08 -23.82
C TRP A 241 -12.47 -13.66 -23.62
N SER A 242 -11.75 -12.83 -22.87
CA SER A 242 -12.08 -11.42 -22.67
C SER A 242 -11.03 -10.53 -23.32
N ASP A 243 -11.40 -9.91 -24.44
CA ASP A 243 -10.54 -8.92 -25.12
C ASP A 243 -10.25 -7.71 -24.22
N GLN A 244 -11.16 -7.39 -23.30
CA GLN A 244 -10.99 -6.27 -22.36
C GLN A 244 -9.95 -6.60 -21.28
N CYS A 245 -9.96 -7.81 -20.72
CA CYS A 245 -8.90 -8.24 -19.79
C CYS A 245 -7.55 -8.33 -20.51
N GLU A 246 -7.50 -8.81 -21.75
CA GLU A 246 -6.27 -8.82 -22.55
C GLU A 246 -5.76 -7.39 -22.80
N ALA A 247 -6.62 -6.47 -23.23
CA ALA A 247 -6.25 -5.08 -23.48
C ALA A 247 -5.70 -4.39 -22.23
N TYR A 248 -6.37 -4.58 -21.09
CA TYR A 248 -5.89 -4.14 -19.78
C TYR A 248 -4.50 -4.70 -19.46
N LEU A 249 -4.30 -6.03 -19.52
CA LEU A 249 -3.01 -6.63 -19.19
C LEU A 249 -1.89 -6.20 -20.14
N ARG A 250 -2.19 -6.03 -21.44
CA ARG A 250 -1.24 -5.47 -22.42
C ARG A 250 -0.85 -4.04 -22.06
N HIS A 251 -1.80 -3.22 -21.60
CA HIS A 251 -1.51 -1.89 -21.10
C HIS A 251 -0.59 -1.95 -19.89
N VAL A 252 -0.91 -2.76 -18.88
CA VAL A 252 -0.10 -2.87 -17.64
C VAL A 252 1.34 -3.31 -17.96
N VAL A 253 1.54 -4.29 -18.85
CA VAL A 253 2.89 -4.75 -19.24
C VAL A 253 3.69 -3.64 -19.94
N SER A 254 3.03 -2.85 -20.80
CA SER A 254 3.71 -1.83 -21.62
C SER A 254 3.95 -0.51 -20.87
N HIS A 255 3.01 -0.09 -20.02
CA HIS A 255 3.00 1.25 -19.41
C HIS A 255 3.12 1.23 -17.88
N GLY A 256 2.98 0.07 -17.23
CA GLY A 256 3.23 -0.06 -15.80
C GLY A 256 4.71 0.09 -15.43
N GLN A 257 5.05 -0.11 -14.16
CA GLN A 257 6.42 0.13 -13.67
C GLN A 257 7.51 -0.77 -14.30
N GLY A 258 7.14 -1.91 -14.90
CA GLY A 258 8.07 -2.71 -15.71
C GLY A 258 8.45 -2.07 -17.05
N LYS A 259 7.68 -1.08 -17.53
CA LYS A 259 7.96 -0.30 -18.75
C LYS A 259 8.27 -1.19 -19.97
N GLY A 260 7.50 -2.26 -20.16
CA GLY A 260 7.66 -3.18 -21.28
C GLY A 260 8.67 -4.31 -21.08
N ASN A 261 9.37 -4.39 -19.94
CA ASN A 261 10.31 -5.49 -19.66
C ASN A 261 9.63 -6.81 -19.20
N GLY A 262 8.30 -6.88 -19.26
CA GLY A 262 7.52 -8.04 -18.82
C GLY A 262 7.04 -7.98 -17.37
N ALA A 263 7.64 -7.15 -16.50
CA ALA A 263 7.23 -7.07 -15.10
C ALA A 263 5.95 -6.24 -14.91
N VAL A 264 5.08 -6.66 -14.00
CA VAL A 264 3.84 -5.93 -13.66
C VAL A 264 3.69 -5.76 -12.14
N GLY A 265 3.00 -4.70 -11.71
CA GLY A 265 2.63 -4.47 -10.30
C GLY A 265 1.46 -5.36 -9.85
N GLY A 266 1.10 -5.28 -8.56
CA GLY A 266 -0.02 -6.04 -7.99
C GLY A 266 -1.39 -5.37 -8.10
N VAL A 267 -1.41 -4.04 -8.26
CA VAL A 267 -2.60 -3.22 -8.42
C VAL A 267 -2.37 -2.20 -9.53
N PHE A 268 -3.28 -2.16 -10.49
CA PHE A 268 -3.32 -1.16 -11.55
C PHE A 268 -4.77 -0.95 -12.03
N PRO A 269 -5.28 0.28 -12.13
CA PRO A 269 -4.68 1.53 -11.67
C PRO A 269 -4.82 1.79 -10.16
N MET A 270 -4.18 2.88 -9.70
CA MET A 270 -4.26 3.48 -8.35
C MET A 270 -4.47 5.00 -8.47
N GLU A 271 -5.40 5.38 -9.35
CA GLU A 271 -5.72 6.73 -9.81
C GLU A 271 -6.42 7.62 -8.77
N ILE A 272 -6.79 7.07 -7.60
CA ILE A 272 -7.35 7.82 -6.48
C ILE A 272 -6.39 7.80 -5.29
N PHE A 273 -5.87 6.62 -4.91
CA PHE A 273 -4.92 6.46 -3.80
C PHE A 273 -3.67 7.32 -3.99
N GLU A 274 -2.93 7.14 -5.09
CA GLU A 274 -1.62 7.80 -5.23
C GLU A 274 -1.76 9.33 -5.33
N PRO A 275 -2.67 9.91 -6.14
CA PRO A 275 -2.87 11.36 -6.17
C PRO A 275 -3.28 11.92 -4.81
N SER A 276 -4.16 11.22 -4.08
CA SER A 276 -4.62 11.66 -2.76
C SER A 276 -3.45 11.70 -1.78
N TRP A 277 -2.63 10.65 -1.72
CA TRP A 277 -1.45 10.58 -0.85
C TRP A 277 -0.37 11.59 -1.22
N VAL A 278 -0.07 11.76 -2.52
CA VAL A 278 0.93 12.72 -3.00
C VAL A 278 0.54 14.15 -2.61
N LEU A 279 -0.71 14.56 -2.89
CA LEU A 279 -1.15 15.92 -2.61
C LEU A 279 -1.16 16.23 -1.12
N THR A 280 -1.77 15.37 -0.31
CA THR A 280 -1.84 15.57 1.14
C THR A 280 -0.45 15.56 1.78
N ALA A 281 0.43 14.59 1.43
CA ALA A 281 1.80 14.54 1.94
C ALA A 281 2.55 15.86 1.69
N LEU A 282 2.40 16.46 0.51
CA LEU A 282 3.06 17.72 0.17
C LEU A 282 2.37 18.94 0.82
N LEU A 283 1.05 19.07 0.70
CA LEU A 283 0.30 20.25 1.15
C LEU A 283 0.34 20.41 2.68
N GLU A 284 0.25 19.31 3.42
CA GLU A 284 0.30 19.30 4.89
C GLU A 284 1.68 19.70 5.42
N ASN A 285 2.73 19.47 4.64
CA ASN A 285 4.12 19.57 5.07
C ASN A 285 4.90 20.75 4.47
N GLY A 286 4.17 21.82 4.09
CA GLY A 286 4.78 23.11 3.81
C GLY A 286 4.77 23.56 2.35
N PHE A 287 4.25 22.75 1.43
CA PHE A 287 3.99 23.18 0.06
C PHE A 287 2.66 23.93 -0.05
N THR A 288 2.51 24.72 -1.11
CA THR A 288 1.26 25.37 -1.50
C THR A 288 0.85 24.95 -2.90
N VAL A 289 -0.42 25.11 -3.24
CA VAL A 289 -0.95 24.83 -4.58
C VAL A 289 -0.15 25.53 -5.69
N GLU A 290 0.26 26.78 -5.46
CA GLU A 290 1.07 27.56 -6.40
C GLU A 290 2.47 26.96 -6.59
N SER A 291 3.09 26.52 -5.49
CA SER A 291 4.42 25.92 -5.54
C SER A 291 4.43 24.61 -6.33
N LEU A 292 3.37 23.81 -6.19
CA LEU A 292 3.21 22.51 -6.84
C LEU A 292 2.77 22.57 -8.31
N GLY A 293 2.28 23.73 -8.76
CA GLY A 293 1.68 23.87 -10.09
C GLY A 293 0.16 23.82 -10.00
N ARG A 294 -0.47 24.99 -9.98
CA ARG A 294 -1.91 25.14 -9.72
C ARG A 294 -2.77 24.34 -10.70
N GLU A 295 -2.44 24.36 -11.99
CA GLU A 295 -3.19 23.63 -13.02
C GLU A 295 -3.14 22.12 -12.78
N GLN A 296 -1.95 21.58 -12.51
CA GLN A 296 -1.75 20.15 -12.28
C GLN A 296 -2.45 19.68 -11.00
N VAL A 297 -2.39 20.48 -9.93
CA VAL A 297 -3.14 20.23 -8.70
C VAL A 297 -4.64 20.27 -8.97
N ASN A 298 -5.14 21.26 -9.71
CA ASN A 298 -6.55 21.37 -10.08
C ASN A 298 -7.04 20.11 -10.81
N ASP A 299 -6.26 19.61 -11.76
CA ASP A 299 -6.59 18.40 -12.51
C ASP A 299 -6.72 17.18 -11.60
N MET A 300 -5.76 17.02 -10.67
CA MET A 300 -5.76 15.91 -9.71
C MET A 300 -6.98 15.96 -8.80
N VAL A 301 -7.25 17.10 -8.15
CA VAL A 301 -8.40 17.24 -7.25
C VAL A 301 -9.75 17.14 -7.98
N GLN A 302 -9.84 17.61 -9.23
CA GLN A 302 -11.05 17.44 -10.04
C GLN A 302 -11.30 15.96 -10.38
N MET A 303 -10.27 15.15 -10.59
CA MET A 303 -10.44 13.71 -10.77
C MET A 303 -10.90 13.04 -9.48
N ILE A 304 -10.22 13.34 -8.35
CA ILE A 304 -10.60 12.79 -7.04
C ILE A 304 -12.05 13.13 -6.72
N HIS A 305 -12.46 14.39 -6.91
CA HIS A 305 -13.84 14.83 -6.70
C HIS A 305 -14.86 14.07 -7.55
N ARG A 306 -14.55 13.86 -8.84
CA ARG A 306 -15.45 13.16 -9.77
C ARG A 306 -15.68 11.70 -9.40
N ASN A 307 -14.72 11.08 -8.71
CA ASN A 307 -14.80 9.68 -8.28
C ASN A 307 -15.31 9.52 -6.83
N LEU A 308 -15.72 10.60 -6.16
CA LEU A 308 -16.49 10.48 -4.92
C LEU A 308 -17.92 10.02 -5.24
N GLU A 309 -18.21 8.76 -4.94
CA GLU A 309 -19.56 8.20 -5.07
C GLU A 309 -20.29 8.33 -3.74
N ASN A 310 -21.36 9.15 -3.71
CA ASN A 310 -22.12 9.42 -2.50
C ASN A 310 -21.23 9.88 -1.31
N GLY A 311 -20.16 10.63 -1.61
CA GLY A 311 -19.25 11.17 -0.61
C GLY A 311 -18.18 10.20 -0.09
N VAL A 312 -18.02 9.03 -0.71
CA VAL A 312 -16.97 8.05 -0.36
C VAL A 312 -16.27 7.52 -1.61
N THR A 313 -15.05 6.98 -1.47
CA THR A 313 -14.25 6.37 -2.55
C THR A 313 -13.33 5.28 -2.01
N GLY A 314 -12.79 4.45 -2.90
CA GLY A 314 -11.66 3.55 -2.60
C GLY A 314 -10.38 3.98 -3.33
N ALA A 315 -9.34 3.15 -3.25
CA ALA A 315 -8.05 3.37 -3.91
C ALA A 315 -8.11 3.55 -5.44
N THR A 316 -9.14 2.97 -6.06
CA THR A 316 -9.51 3.03 -7.48
C THR A 316 -11.04 2.90 -7.58
N VAL A 317 -11.62 3.28 -8.71
CA VAL A 317 -13.07 3.12 -8.98
C VAL A 317 -13.53 1.65 -8.96
N GLU A 318 -12.60 0.71 -9.08
CA GLU A 318 -12.87 -0.73 -9.07
C GLU A 318 -12.98 -1.32 -7.67
N PHE A 319 -12.48 -0.60 -6.66
CA PHE A 319 -12.45 -1.06 -5.28
C PHE A 319 -13.69 -0.58 -4.53
N LEU A 320 -14.08 -1.35 -3.52
CA LEU A 320 -15.09 -0.87 -2.59
C LEU A 320 -14.57 0.36 -1.86
N PRO A 321 -15.43 1.38 -1.64
CA PRO A 321 -15.05 2.50 -0.81
C PRO A 321 -14.65 2.08 0.60
N ASP A 322 -13.62 2.74 1.12
CA ASP A 322 -13.06 2.51 2.44
C ASP A 322 -12.75 3.86 3.13
N ALA A 323 -12.59 3.82 4.44
CA ALA A 323 -12.35 5.00 5.26
C ALA A 323 -10.97 5.64 5.02
N ASP A 324 -9.97 4.86 4.59
CA ASP A 324 -8.60 5.34 4.42
C ASP A 324 -8.51 6.23 3.18
N ASP A 325 -8.88 5.67 2.03
CA ASP A 325 -8.89 6.39 0.76
C ASP A 325 -9.90 7.53 0.76
N THR A 326 -11.09 7.33 1.33
CA THR A 326 -12.08 8.40 1.47
C THR A 326 -11.55 9.57 2.28
N SER A 327 -10.95 9.31 3.44
CA SER A 327 -10.47 10.40 4.31
C SER A 327 -9.31 11.18 3.67
N ARG A 328 -8.39 10.51 2.97
CA ARG A 328 -7.31 11.16 2.22
C ARG A 328 -7.81 11.95 1.02
N ALA A 329 -8.78 11.43 0.28
CA ALA A 329 -9.43 12.13 -0.81
C ALA A 329 -10.12 13.42 -0.33
N LEU A 330 -10.91 13.33 0.75
CA LEU A 330 -11.59 14.49 1.35
C LEU A 330 -10.58 15.54 1.87
N THR A 331 -9.48 15.10 2.48
CA THR A 331 -8.40 15.99 2.94
C THR A 331 -7.75 16.70 1.74
N ALA A 332 -7.41 15.93 0.69
CA ALA A 332 -7.19 16.35 -0.70
C ALA A 332 -7.96 17.62 -1.10
N LEU A 333 -9.27 17.42 -1.15
CA LEU A 333 -10.25 18.35 -1.67
C LEU A 333 -10.42 19.58 -0.77
N ASN A 334 -10.45 19.39 0.54
CA ASN A 334 -10.65 20.47 1.50
C ASN A 334 -9.40 21.35 1.67
N LEU A 335 -8.19 20.78 1.62
CA LEU A 335 -6.95 21.56 1.52
C LEU A 335 -6.90 22.43 0.26
N HIS A 336 -7.59 22.02 -0.81
CA HIS A 336 -7.75 22.80 -2.04
C HIS A 336 -8.94 23.77 -2.00
N GLY A 337 -9.87 23.62 -1.05
CA GLY A 337 -10.99 24.54 -0.83
C GLY A 337 -12.38 24.09 -1.30
N TYR A 338 -12.59 22.81 -1.61
CA TYR A 338 -13.91 22.30 -2.07
C TYR A 338 -15.03 22.35 -1.01
N GLN A 339 -14.69 22.46 0.29
CA GLN A 339 -15.65 22.53 1.40
C GLN A 339 -16.63 21.33 1.47
N ILE A 340 -16.11 20.11 1.43
CA ILE A 340 -16.90 18.87 1.43
C ILE A 340 -17.02 18.32 2.86
N SER A 341 -18.24 17.94 3.24
CA SER A 341 -18.52 17.34 4.53
C SER A 341 -18.14 15.85 4.58
N PRO A 342 -17.48 15.38 5.65
CA PRO A 342 -17.15 13.97 5.85
C PRO A 342 -18.33 13.11 6.34
N ALA A 343 -19.57 13.64 6.40
CA ALA A 343 -20.72 12.95 6.99
C ALA A 343 -21.00 11.56 6.38
N ALA A 344 -20.87 11.39 5.06
CA ALA A 344 -21.08 10.09 4.42
C ALA A 344 -20.03 9.04 4.82
N MET A 345 -18.78 9.46 5.00
CA MET A 345 -17.72 8.61 5.54
C MET A 345 -18.01 8.21 7.00
N VAL A 346 -18.50 9.17 7.79
CA VAL A 346 -18.92 8.93 9.18
C VAL A 346 -20.04 7.90 9.26
N GLU A 347 -21.12 8.12 8.52
CA GLU A 347 -22.28 7.22 8.48
C GLU A 347 -21.88 5.78 8.09
N LYS A 348 -20.92 5.64 7.18
CA LYS A 348 -20.58 4.36 6.57
C LYS A 348 -19.58 3.53 7.37
N PHE A 349 -18.61 4.16 8.03
CA PHE A 349 -17.44 3.48 8.60
C PHE A 349 -17.26 3.67 10.10
N GLU A 350 -18.03 4.54 10.74
CA GLU A 350 -18.00 4.71 12.19
C GLU A 350 -18.51 3.45 12.91
N VAL A 351 -17.76 3.00 13.91
CA VAL A 351 -18.18 1.95 14.86
C VAL A 351 -18.04 2.46 16.30
N ASP A 352 -18.38 1.63 17.29
CA ASP A 352 -18.50 2.04 18.69
C ASP A 352 -17.31 2.83 19.24
N GLN A 353 -16.08 2.37 18.94
CA GLN A 353 -14.84 2.90 19.55
C GLN A 353 -13.90 3.60 18.57
N CYS A 354 -14.11 3.44 17.26
CA CYS A 354 -13.20 3.92 16.23
C CYS A 354 -13.90 3.87 14.86
N PHE A 355 -13.11 3.96 13.80
CA PHE A 355 -13.51 3.66 12.43
C PHE A 355 -12.88 2.35 11.98
N GLU A 356 -13.65 1.56 11.22
CA GLU A 356 -13.12 0.39 10.50
C GLU A 356 -12.77 0.78 9.07
N THR A 357 -11.75 0.14 8.48
CA THR A 357 -11.34 0.49 7.11
C THR A 357 -12.47 0.28 6.12
N PHE A 358 -13.15 -0.87 6.20
CA PHE A 358 -14.25 -1.22 5.31
C PHE A 358 -15.57 -1.32 6.08
N ASP A 359 -16.68 -1.11 5.38
CA ASP A 359 -18.01 -1.30 5.96
C ASP A 359 -18.37 -2.79 6.13
N ALA A 360 -19.55 -3.04 6.73
CA ALA A 360 -20.04 -4.37 7.09
C ALA A 360 -20.17 -5.37 5.92
N ARG A 361 -20.05 -4.92 4.66
CA ARG A 361 -20.01 -5.82 3.51
C ARG A 361 -18.72 -6.65 3.51
N MET A 362 -17.58 -6.10 3.94
CA MET A 362 -16.33 -6.85 3.97
C MET A 362 -16.27 -7.77 5.22
N PRO A 363 -15.92 -9.07 5.08
CA PRO A 363 -15.88 -10.00 6.21
C PRO A 363 -14.68 -9.76 7.15
N ASN A 364 -13.52 -9.37 6.61
CA ASN A 364 -12.28 -9.17 7.37
C ASN A 364 -12.03 -7.68 7.62
N ARG A 365 -12.93 -7.03 8.39
CA ARG A 365 -12.77 -5.62 8.76
C ARG A 365 -11.63 -5.45 9.75
N VAL A 366 -10.80 -4.44 9.52
CA VAL A 366 -9.62 -4.15 10.35
C VAL A 366 -9.75 -2.76 10.97
N LYS A 367 -9.23 -2.64 12.19
CA LYS A 367 -9.15 -1.36 12.94
C LYS A 367 -7.69 -0.93 12.94
N SER A 368 -7.38 0.00 12.05
CA SER A 368 -6.01 0.48 11.82
C SER A 368 -5.81 1.86 12.46
N VAL A 369 -4.61 2.08 13.00
CA VAL A 369 -4.22 3.38 13.58
C VAL A 369 -4.01 4.41 12.48
N SER A 370 -3.41 4.02 11.34
CA SER A 370 -3.21 4.92 10.20
C SER A 370 -4.54 5.40 9.62
N VAL A 371 -5.51 4.49 9.42
CA VAL A 371 -6.86 4.82 8.93
C VAL A 371 -7.56 5.80 9.85
N ASN A 372 -7.54 5.54 11.17
CA ASN A 372 -8.18 6.43 12.13
C ASN A 372 -7.47 7.80 12.19
N GLY A 373 -6.14 7.84 12.07
CA GLY A 373 -5.39 9.10 11.94
C GLY A 373 -5.80 9.90 10.70
N ASN A 374 -5.97 9.25 9.56
CA ASN A 374 -6.44 9.88 8.32
C ASN A 374 -7.89 10.37 8.43
N VAL A 375 -8.78 9.58 9.04
CA VAL A 375 -10.16 10.01 9.33
C VAL A 375 -10.16 11.23 10.23
N LEU A 376 -9.41 11.22 11.34
CA LEU A 376 -9.33 12.38 12.24
C LEU A 376 -8.85 13.62 11.49
N ASN A 377 -7.79 13.49 10.70
CA ASN A 377 -7.27 14.59 9.93
C ASN A 377 -8.29 15.14 8.91
N SER A 378 -9.08 14.28 8.27
CA SER A 378 -10.19 14.68 7.39
C SER A 378 -11.30 15.43 8.14
N LEU A 379 -11.68 14.97 9.33
CA LEU A 379 -12.67 15.66 10.19
C LEU A 379 -12.19 17.06 10.61
N LEU A 380 -10.90 17.21 10.91
CA LEU A 380 -10.30 18.50 11.29
C LEU A 380 -10.23 19.50 10.13
N HIS A 381 -10.18 19.00 8.88
CA HIS A 381 -10.22 19.81 7.66
C HIS A 381 -11.63 19.97 7.08
N ALA A 382 -12.66 19.47 7.77
CA ALA A 382 -14.05 19.66 7.35
C ALA A 382 -14.44 21.16 7.41
N PRO A 383 -15.47 21.60 6.66
CA PRO A 383 -15.99 22.96 6.73
C PRO A 383 -16.43 23.39 8.14
N ASP A 384 -16.96 22.44 8.90
CA ASP A 384 -17.37 22.62 10.30
C ASP A 384 -16.90 21.40 11.12
N PRO A 385 -15.66 21.42 11.64
CA PRO A 385 -15.13 20.34 12.46
C PRO A 385 -15.91 20.15 13.77
N SER A 386 -16.53 21.21 14.30
CA SER A 386 -17.24 21.18 15.58
C SER A 386 -18.46 20.26 15.55
N ALA A 387 -19.09 20.11 14.39
CA ALA A 387 -20.19 19.17 14.15
C ALA A 387 -19.79 17.69 14.34
N PHE A 388 -18.49 17.38 14.32
CA PHE A 388 -17.95 16.03 14.45
C PHE A 388 -17.18 15.81 15.76
N THR A 389 -17.42 16.66 16.78
CA THR A 389 -16.68 16.61 18.05
C THR A 389 -16.70 15.22 18.70
N SER A 390 -17.83 14.51 18.67
CA SER A 390 -17.93 13.14 19.21
C SER A 390 -17.03 12.14 18.48
N GLN A 391 -16.93 12.24 17.16
CA GLN A 391 -16.08 11.38 16.32
C GLN A 391 -14.61 11.72 16.55
N ILE A 392 -14.28 13.01 16.65
CA ILE A 392 -12.93 13.50 16.97
C ILE A 392 -12.47 12.97 18.34
N GLU A 393 -13.31 13.11 19.37
CA GLU A 393 -13.04 12.59 20.71
C GLU A 393 -12.83 11.07 20.70
N LYS A 394 -13.71 10.34 20.00
CA LYS A 394 -13.65 8.89 19.85
C LYS A 394 -12.32 8.44 19.25
N ILE A 395 -11.91 9.05 18.14
CA ILE A 395 -10.66 8.68 17.46
C ILE A 395 -9.45 9.00 18.34
N ALA A 396 -9.42 10.17 18.96
CA ALA A 396 -8.32 10.55 19.86
C ALA A 396 -8.17 9.56 21.02
N LYS A 397 -9.28 9.15 21.65
CA LYS A 397 -9.27 8.11 22.70
C LYS A 397 -8.81 6.77 22.16
N PHE A 398 -9.24 6.37 20.96
CA PHE A 398 -8.79 5.13 20.33
C PHE A 398 -7.27 5.12 20.12
N MET A 399 -6.71 6.18 19.52
CA MET A 399 -5.28 6.27 19.21
C MET A 399 -4.43 6.32 20.49
N CYS A 400 -4.80 7.16 21.45
CA CYS A 400 -4.12 7.24 22.75
C CYS A 400 -4.25 5.93 23.54
N GLY A 401 -5.42 5.31 23.54
CA GLY A 401 -5.65 4.02 24.20
C GLY A 401 -4.80 2.90 23.62
N ARG A 402 -4.71 2.83 22.29
CA ARG A 402 -3.82 1.90 21.58
C ARG A 402 -2.35 2.14 21.92
N TRP A 403 -1.91 3.39 21.89
CA TRP A 403 -0.55 3.75 22.26
C TRP A 403 -0.20 3.30 23.70
N ASN A 404 -1.10 3.58 24.65
CA ASN A 404 -0.89 3.26 26.05
C ASN A 404 -0.89 1.75 26.33
N THR A 405 -1.66 0.97 25.58
CA THR A 405 -1.78 -0.48 25.76
C THR A 405 -0.63 -1.22 25.08
N ASP A 406 -0.39 -0.91 23.82
CA ASP A 406 0.46 -1.72 22.95
C ASP A 406 1.92 -1.24 22.98
N ARG A 407 2.17 0.05 23.30
CA ARG A 407 3.49 0.71 23.34
C ARG A 407 4.29 0.64 22.02
N LYS A 408 3.66 0.11 20.98
CA LYS A 408 4.13 -0.02 19.61
C LYS A 408 2.90 -0.05 18.72
N PHE A 409 2.91 0.73 17.65
CA PHE A 409 1.84 0.64 16.65
C PHE A 409 2.14 -0.47 15.66
N GLU A 410 1.12 -1.30 15.44
CA GLU A 410 1.03 -2.20 14.31
C GLU A 410 -0.09 -1.69 13.40
N ASP A 411 0.17 -1.74 12.11
CA ASP A 411 -0.78 -1.30 11.09
C ASP A 411 -1.00 -2.40 10.05
N HIS A 412 -2.21 -2.44 9.50
CA HIS A 412 -2.58 -3.48 8.53
C HIS A 412 -2.08 -3.15 7.12
N TRP A 413 -1.77 -1.88 6.83
CA TRP A 413 -1.46 -1.37 5.49
C TRP A 413 0.02 -1.03 5.29
N ASN A 414 0.74 -0.80 6.39
CA ASN A 414 2.17 -0.50 6.38
C ASN A 414 2.89 -1.24 7.52
N LEU A 415 4.04 -1.84 7.23
CA LEU A 415 4.82 -2.58 8.23
C LEU A 415 5.50 -1.67 9.27
N SER A 416 5.68 -0.39 8.94
CA SER A 416 6.45 0.52 9.77
C SER A 416 5.64 1.08 10.92
N GLU A 417 6.15 0.94 12.16
CA GLU A 417 5.57 1.64 13.33
C GLU A 417 5.60 3.16 13.14
N TYR A 418 6.59 3.68 12.38
CA TYR A 418 6.75 5.10 12.12
C TYR A 418 5.63 5.67 11.25
N TYR A 419 4.98 4.85 10.42
CA TYR A 419 3.79 5.27 9.68
C TYR A 419 2.63 5.60 10.63
N GLY A 420 2.37 4.71 11.61
CA GLY A 420 1.35 4.95 12.64
C GLY A 420 1.69 6.14 13.55
N LEU A 421 2.96 6.29 13.94
CA LEU A 421 3.43 7.42 14.76
C LEU A 421 3.33 8.76 14.02
N MET A 422 3.63 8.77 12.72
CA MET A 422 3.44 9.94 11.87
C MET A 422 1.97 10.35 11.82
N HIS A 423 1.05 9.41 11.58
CA HIS A 423 -0.39 9.68 11.56
C HIS A 423 -0.92 10.16 12.91
N MET A 424 -0.42 9.61 14.02
CA MET A 424 -0.71 10.11 15.36
C MET A 424 -0.27 11.57 15.53
N ALA A 425 0.95 11.92 15.14
CA ALA A 425 1.46 13.28 15.21
C ALA A 425 0.72 14.24 14.27
N GLN A 426 0.47 13.84 13.03
CA GLN A 426 -0.16 14.66 12.00
C GLN A 426 -1.66 14.90 12.24
N SER A 427 -2.32 14.11 13.08
CA SER A 427 -3.74 14.26 13.37
C SER A 427 -4.02 14.84 14.77
N LEU A 428 -3.32 14.37 15.81
CA LEU A 428 -3.56 14.85 17.17
C LEU A 428 -2.93 16.22 17.45
N VAL A 429 -1.82 16.59 16.80
CA VAL A 429 -1.27 17.95 16.97
C VAL A 429 -2.22 19.00 16.37
N PRO A 430 -2.74 18.87 15.13
CA PRO A 430 -3.77 19.78 14.64
C PRO A 430 -5.05 19.81 15.48
N LEU A 431 -5.43 18.70 16.12
CA LEU A 431 -6.55 18.68 17.07
C LEU A 431 -6.28 19.65 18.23
N LEU A 432 -5.10 19.59 18.86
CA LEU A 432 -4.73 20.51 19.94
C LEU A 432 -4.74 21.96 19.47
N VAL A 433 -4.18 22.23 18.28
CA VAL A 433 -4.18 23.58 17.67
C VAL A 433 -5.61 24.10 17.50
N LEU A 434 -6.51 23.28 16.95
CA LEU A 434 -7.89 23.69 16.69
C LEU A 434 -8.65 23.90 18.00
N TRP A 435 -8.36 23.11 19.03
CA TRP A 435 -8.90 23.31 20.37
C TRP A 435 -8.42 24.62 21.01
N ASP A 436 -7.10 24.92 20.95
CA ASP A 436 -6.52 26.18 21.44
C ASP A 436 -7.14 27.42 20.76
N GLN A 437 -7.52 27.27 19.49
CA GLN A 437 -8.20 28.31 18.70
C GLN A 437 -9.72 28.40 18.98
N GLY A 438 -10.26 27.54 19.85
CA GLY A 438 -11.68 27.51 20.21
C GLY A 438 -12.58 26.80 19.19
N GLY A 439 -12.01 26.07 18.22
CA GLY A 439 -12.76 25.35 17.17
C GLY A 439 -13.42 24.05 17.63
N LEU A 440 -13.05 23.54 18.82
CA LEU A 440 -13.57 22.28 19.38
C LEU A 440 -13.99 22.44 20.86
N PRO A 441 -14.94 23.35 21.17
CA PRO A 441 -15.24 23.75 22.55
C PRO A 441 -15.86 22.64 23.41
N SER A 442 -16.42 21.59 22.79
CA SER A 442 -17.07 20.48 23.50
C SER A 442 -16.14 19.29 23.77
N LEU A 443 -14.87 19.35 23.39
CA LEU A 443 -13.91 18.30 23.74
C LEU A 443 -13.62 18.30 25.25
N PRO A 444 -13.50 17.12 25.88
CA PRO A 444 -13.12 17.04 27.30
C PRO A 444 -11.75 17.66 27.56
N GLU A 445 -11.65 18.56 28.55
CA GLU A 445 -10.40 19.24 28.90
C GLU A 445 -9.29 18.24 29.28
N ASP A 446 -9.61 17.19 30.03
CA ASP A 446 -8.65 16.14 30.41
C ASP A 446 -8.01 15.44 29.18
N LEU A 447 -8.79 15.24 28.11
CA LEU A 447 -8.30 14.59 26.90
C LEU A 447 -7.24 15.46 26.21
N VAL A 448 -7.50 16.76 26.07
CA VAL A 448 -6.64 17.70 25.32
C VAL A 448 -5.51 18.29 26.17
N GLN A 449 -5.68 18.40 27.49
CA GLN A 449 -4.66 18.94 28.39
C GLN A 449 -3.75 17.88 29.02
N SER A 450 -4.19 16.61 29.10
CA SER A 450 -3.41 15.54 29.74
C SER A 450 -3.16 14.34 28.83
N VAL A 451 -4.23 13.67 28.38
CA VAL A 451 -4.10 12.36 27.71
C VAL A 451 -3.36 12.50 26.37
N ILE A 452 -3.82 13.38 25.48
CA ILE A 452 -3.19 13.58 24.16
C ILE A 452 -1.74 14.09 24.32
N PRO A 453 -1.46 15.17 25.08
CA PRO A 453 -0.10 15.64 25.28
C PRO A 453 0.86 14.57 25.82
N SER A 454 0.43 13.78 26.81
CA SER A 454 1.25 12.70 27.38
C SER A 454 1.60 11.65 26.33
N CYS A 455 0.62 11.16 25.56
CA CYS A 455 0.87 10.18 24.52
C CYS A 455 1.77 10.74 23.40
N LEU A 456 1.58 12.00 23.00
CA LEU A 456 2.43 12.66 21.99
C LEU A 456 3.87 12.85 22.48
N GLN A 457 4.06 13.21 23.75
CA GLN A 457 5.40 13.34 24.35
C GLN A 457 6.11 11.98 24.39
N GLU A 458 5.42 10.91 24.78
CA GLU A 458 5.97 9.56 24.77
C GLU A 458 6.33 9.10 23.34
N ALA A 459 5.46 9.37 22.36
CA ALA A 459 5.73 9.10 20.95
C ALA A 459 6.96 9.87 20.44
N MET A 460 7.10 11.15 20.81
CA MET A 460 8.29 11.95 20.49
C MET A 460 9.55 11.34 21.09
N VAL A 461 9.52 10.96 22.36
CA VAL A 461 10.65 10.31 23.04
C VAL A 461 11.01 9.00 22.37
N ARG A 462 10.01 8.18 22.00
CA ARG A 462 10.21 6.92 21.27
C ARG A 462 10.95 7.14 19.95
N ILE A 463 10.48 8.06 19.11
CA ILE A 463 11.11 8.37 17.82
C ILE A 463 12.55 8.86 18.04
N LEU A 464 12.77 9.77 18.98
CA LEU A 464 14.11 10.30 19.27
C LEU A 464 15.09 9.22 19.76
N GLN A 465 14.62 8.24 20.54
CA GLN A 465 15.46 7.17 21.07
C GLN A 465 15.83 6.11 20.04
N GLN A 466 15.02 5.94 18.99
CA GLN A 466 15.23 4.91 17.96
C GLN A 466 15.94 5.41 16.70
N GLN A 467 16.40 6.67 16.66
CA GLN A 467 17.16 7.14 15.51
C GLN A 467 18.47 6.36 15.39
N ASN A 468 18.72 5.79 14.22
CA ASN A 468 19.94 5.06 13.92
C ASN A 468 21.17 5.98 13.93
N LEU A 469 22.37 5.38 13.96
CA LEU A 469 23.63 6.14 14.01
C LEU A 469 23.87 6.98 12.74
N ASP A 470 23.41 6.51 11.59
CA ASP A 470 23.47 7.23 10.31
C ASP A 470 22.36 8.31 10.16
N GLY A 471 21.46 8.43 11.14
CA GLY A 471 20.36 9.38 11.14
C GLY A 471 19.05 8.85 10.57
N SER A 472 19.03 7.64 10.02
CA SER A 472 17.80 6.98 9.54
C SER A 472 16.91 6.48 10.68
N TRP A 473 15.71 6.01 10.32
CA TRP A 473 14.82 5.21 11.16
C TRP A 473 14.45 3.90 10.49
N GLY A 474 13.93 2.97 11.29
CA GLY A 474 13.52 1.65 10.84
C GLY A 474 14.65 0.63 10.90
N ASP A 475 14.26 -0.62 11.07
CA ASP A 475 15.20 -1.75 11.13
C ASP A 475 15.93 -1.93 9.80
N ILE A 476 15.33 -1.52 8.67
CA ILE A 476 15.92 -1.65 7.33
C ILE A 476 16.53 -0.35 6.80
N HIS A 477 16.66 0.69 7.64
CA HIS A 477 17.16 2.02 7.27
C HIS A 477 16.40 2.59 6.05
N SER A 478 15.07 2.52 6.09
CA SER A 478 14.19 2.94 4.98
C SER A 478 14.14 4.45 4.84
N ARG A 479 14.08 4.92 3.59
CA ARG A 479 13.87 6.34 3.27
C ARG A 479 12.45 6.76 3.63
N GLU A 480 11.47 5.91 3.38
CA GLU A 480 10.09 6.20 3.71
C GLU A 480 9.88 6.28 5.24
N GLU A 481 10.44 5.33 6.00
CA GLU A 481 10.38 5.36 7.48
C GLU A 481 11.10 6.57 8.06
N THR A 482 12.25 6.93 7.49
CA THR A 482 12.98 8.15 7.87
C THR A 482 12.16 9.41 7.56
N ALA A 483 11.48 9.44 6.42
CA ALA A 483 10.59 10.55 6.07
C ALA A 483 9.41 10.67 7.04
N TYR A 484 8.77 9.55 7.40
CA TYR A 484 7.70 9.51 8.40
C TYR A 484 8.16 10.06 9.75
N SER A 485 9.31 9.63 10.24
CA SER A 485 9.89 10.09 11.51
C SER A 485 10.20 11.59 11.51
N ILE A 486 10.74 12.12 10.42
CA ILE A 486 11.01 13.57 10.29
C ILE A 486 9.71 14.37 10.33
N ILE A 487 8.69 13.92 9.58
CA ILE A 487 7.37 14.58 9.55
C ILE A 487 6.70 14.52 10.92
N ALA A 488 6.76 13.36 11.59
CA ALA A 488 6.24 13.17 12.93
C ALA A 488 6.91 14.14 13.92
N LEU A 489 8.25 14.16 13.97
CA LEU A 489 9.03 15.04 14.85
C LEU A 489 8.75 16.53 14.58
N ALA A 490 8.61 16.93 13.31
CA ALA A 490 8.30 18.31 12.97
C ALA A 490 6.90 18.71 13.46
N ASN A 491 5.92 17.81 13.38
CA ASN A 491 4.58 18.04 13.93
C ASN A 491 4.61 18.10 15.45
N LEU A 492 5.21 17.10 16.10
CA LEU A 492 5.32 17.01 17.56
C LEU A 492 6.01 18.24 18.15
N GLY A 493 7.12 18.68 17.57
CA GLY A 493 7.85 19.86 18.04
C GLY A 493 7.13 21.19 17.79
N SER A 494 6.06 21.23 16.99
CA SER A 494 5.41 22.50 16.63
C SER A 494 4.42 23.01 17.67
N HIS A 495 4.16 22.24 18.74
CA HIS A 495 3.17 22.55 19.76
C HIS A 495 3.77 22.46 21.16
N ALA A 496 3.63 23.52 21.96
CA ALA A 496 4.25 23.63 23.28
C ALA A 496 3.77 22.55 24.28
N ALA A 497 2.52 22.09 24.16
CA ALA A 497 2.00 21.02 25.01
C ALA A 497 2.77 19.69 24.91
N VAL A 498 3.55 19.45 23.84
CA VAL A 498 4.29 18.20 23.63
C VAL A 498 5.69 18.24 24.27
N GLY A 499 6.25 19.43 24.46
CA GLY A 499 7.55 19.63 25.11
C GLY A 499 8.11 21.03 24.91
N ASP A 500 9.17 21.35 25.65
CA ASP A 500 9.74 22.71 25.69
C ASP A 500 11.20 22.81 25.19
N ASP A 501 11.93 21.68 25.11
CA ASP A 501 13.31 21.62 24.58
C ASP A 501 13.35 20.91 23.22
N PHE A 502 13.36 21.72 22.16
CA PHE A 502 13.35 21.23 20.78
C PHE A 502 14.74 21.06 20.18
N SER A 503 15.82 21.33 20.91
CA SER A 503 17.19 21.20 20.37
C SER A 503 17.49 19.78 19.88
N ARG A 504 17.03 18.78 20.64
CA ARG A 504 17.13 17.35 20.28
C ARG A 504 16.26 16.99 19.08
N VAL A 505 15.07 17.59 18.97
CA VAL A 505 14.15 17.39 17.84
C VAL A 505 14.76 17.93 16.56
N GLU A 506 15.27 19.16 16.57
CA GLU A 506 15.91 19.79 15.41
C GLU A 506 17.17 19.02 14.97
N LEU A 507 18.00 18.57 15.93
CA LEU A 507 19.16 17.75 15.61
C LEU A 507 18.78 16.41 14.97
N ALA A 508 17.76 15.72 15.51
CA ALA A 508 17.28 14.47 14.95
C ALA A 508 16.72 14.67 13.53
N ILE A 509 15.90 15.69 13.32
CA ILE A 509 15.38 16.08 11.99
C ILE A 509 16.53 16.35 11.02
N ALA A 510 17.55 17.11 11.44
CA ALA A 510 18.69 17.45 10.59
C ALA A 510 19.48 16.19 10.16
N ARG A 511 19.73 15.25 11.09
CA ARG A 511 20.39 13.97 10.78
C ARG A 511 19.56 13.11 9.84
N GLY A 512 18.24 13.04 10.04
CA GLY A 512 17.34 12.32 9.13
C GLY A 512 17.33 12.91 7.73
N LYS A 513 17.26 14.24 7.62
CA LYS A 513 17.34 14.93 6.32
C LYS A 513 18.67 14.67 5.64
N GLN A 514 19.78 14.63 6.38
CA GLN A 514 21.08 14.30 5.83
C GLN A 514 21.09 12.89 5.25
N PHE A 515 20.58 11.90 5.98
CA PHE A 515 20.42 10.53 5.48
C PHE A 515 19.62 10.49 4.18
N LEU A 516 18.47 11.17 4.11
CA LEU A 516 17.64 11.22 2.89
C LEU A 516 18.39 11.86 1.72
N LEU A 517 19.13 12.95 1.95
CA LEU A 517 19.90 13.62 0.89
C LEU A 517 21.05 12.77 0.34
N GLU A 518 21.58 11.85 1.15
CA GLU A 518 22.67 10.94 0.75
C GLU A 518 22.17 9.68 0.05
N ASN A 519 20.95 9.24 0.36
CA ASN A 519 20.45 7.91 -0.02
C ASN A 519 19.21 7.91 -0.92
N TRP A 520 18.66 9.08 -1.27
CA TRP A 520 17.48 9.18 -2.13
C TRP A 520 17.69 10.13 -3.32
N GLN A 521 17.19 9.68 -4.47
CA GLN A 521 16.93 10.49 -5.66
C GLN A 521 15.51 10.26 -6.15
N LEU A 522 14.93 11.29 -6.78
CA LEU A 522 13.57 11.23 -7.32
C LEU A 522 13.45 10.10 -8.35
N GLY A 523 12.47 9.21 -8.16
CA GLY A 523 12.26 8.05 -9.03
C GLY A 523 13.13 6.83 -8.73
N ASP A 524 13.89 6.83 -7.63
CA ASP A 524 14.56 5.62 -7.15
C ASP A 524 13.56 4.48 -6.87
N LYS A 525 14.06 3.24 -6.90
CA LYS A 525 13.28 2.06 -6.49
C LYS A 525 12.69 2.28 -5.09
N PRO A 526 11.38 2.07 -4.87
CA PRO A 526 10.78 2.33 -3.57
C PRO A 526 11.11 1.25 -2.55
N ASP A 527 11.10 1.65 -1.28
CA ASP A 527 11.13 0.77 -0.13
C ASP A 527 9.84 -0.05 -0.08
N ARG A 528 9.95 -1.34 0.24
CA ARG A 528 8.82 -2.29 0.21
C ARG A 528 8.27 -2.50 1.61
N ILE A 529 7.54 -1.50 2.09
CA ILE A 529 6.94 -1.51 3.43
C ILE A 529 5.40 -1.46 3.42
N TRP A 530 4.78 -1.39 2.25
CA TRP A 530 3.32 -1.47 2.09
C TRP A 530 2.88 -2.92 1.98
N THR A 531 1.81 -3.26 2.69
CA THR A 531 1.25 -4.62 2.70
C THR A 531 0.18 -4.78 1.61
N GLY A 532 0.11 -5.98 1.03
CA GLY A 532 -0.86 -6.38 0.03
C GLY A 532 -0.82 -7.90 -0.11
N LYS A 533 -1.11 -8.45 -1.30
CA LYS A 533 -0.86 -9.88 -1.58
C LYS A 533 0.60 -10.24 -1.31
N ILE A 534 1.48 -9.28 -1.63
CA ILE A 534 2.93 -9.28 -1.40
C ILE A 534 3.35 -7.92 -0.84
N LEU A 535 4.63 -7.73 -0.55
CA LEU A 535 5.16 -6.45 -0.08
C LEU A 535 5.46 -5.52 -1.24
N HIS A 536 4.78 -4.38 -1.22
CA HIS A 536 4.83 -3.39 -2.27
C HIS A 536 5.61 -2.16 -1.81
N GLY A 537 6.27 -1.52 -2.77
CA GLY A 537 6.71 -0.14 -2.63
C GLY A 537 5.97 0.69 -3.66
N ILE A 538 5.67 1.95 -3.34
CA ILE A 538 4.86 2.83 -4.18
C ILE A 538 5.68 4.10 -4.44
N SER A 539 6.27 4.20 -5.63
CA SER A 539 7.33 5.18 -5.92
C SER A 539 6.88 6.63 -5.72
N TYR A 540 5.69 6.99 -6.21
CA TYR A 540 5.19 8.36 -6.09
C TYR A 540 4.86 8.75 -4.66
N VAL A 541 4.36 7.80 -3.85
CA VAL A 541 4.07 8.03 -2.44
C VAL A 541 5.36 8.19 -1.64
N GLN A 542 6.36 7.33 -1.86
CA GLN A 542 7.67 7.49 -1.24
C GLN A 542 8.29 8.83 -1.60
N ASP A 543 8.32 9.18 -2.89
CA ASP A 543 8.93 10.43 -3.35
C ASP A 543 8.22 11.64 -2.74
N ALA A 544 6.89 11.62 -2.63
CA ALA A 544 6.12 12.68 -1.98
C ALA A 544 6.49 12.83 -0.50
N TYR A 545 6.57 11.73 0.25
CA TYR A 545 6.95 11.77 1.66
C TYR A 545 8.40 12.20 1.88
N VAL A 546 9.34 11.73 1.05
CA VAL A 546 10.74 12.15 1.15
C VAL A 546 10.89 13.64 0.85
N VAL A 547 10.25 14.14 -0.20
CA VAL A 547 10.27 15.58 -0.54
C VAL A 547 9.57 16.41 0.55
N ALA A 548 8.45 15.95 1.09
CA ALA A 548 7.76 16.55 2.23
C ALA A 548 8.67 16.61 3.47
N ALA A 549 9.32 15.51 3.83
CA ALA A 549 10.24 15.44 4.95
C ALA A 549 11.45 16.36 4.79
N LEU A 550 12.00 16.49 3.58
CA LEU A 550 13.10 17.43 3.32
C LEU A 550 12.64 18.90 3.46
N LYS A 551 11.41 19.21 3.08
CA LYS A 551 10.82 20.55 3.15
C LYS A 551 10.35 20.94 4.55
N VAL A 552 9.77 20.01 5.30
CA VAL A 552 9.06 20.32 6.55
C VAL A 552 9.99 20.94 7.59
N SER A 553 9.45 21.87 8.37
CA SER A 553 10.16 22.49 9.49
C SER A 553 9.17 22.78 10.59
N ARG A 554 9.57 22.48 11.82
CA ARG A 554 8.82 22.76 13.05
C ARG A 554 8.35 24.21 13.13
N VAL A 555 9.26 25.15 12.87
CA VAL A 555 9.02 26.60 12.91
C VAL A 555 7.96 27.01 11.89
N ASN A 556 8.05 26.48 10.67
CA ASN A 556 7.08 26.78 9.62
C ASN A 556 5.69 26.22 9.95
N LEU A 557 5.61 25.01 10.53
CA LEU A 557 4.35 24.43 10.98
C LEU A 557 3.73 25.24 12.13
N ALA A 558 4.52 25.60 13.15
CA ALA A 558 4.09 26.44 14.25
C ALA A 558 3.55 27.79 13.75
N GLY A 559 4.30 28.46 12.86
CA GLY A 559 3.89 29.73 12.26
C GLY A 559 2.59 29.63 11.46
N LYS A 560 2.42 28.57 10.64
CA LYS A 560 1.15 28.31 9.92
C LYS A 560 -0.03 28.09 10.86
N ARG A 561 0.23 27.56 12.06
CA ARG A 561 -0.76 27.27 13.10
C ARG A 561 -1.04 28.47 14.02
N GLY A 562 -0.36 29.60 13.81
CA GLY A 562 -0.47 30.78 14.68
C GLY A 562 0.21 30.60 16.04
N LEU A 563 1.10 29.62 16.18
CA LEU A 563 1.84 29.33 17.41
C LEU A 563 3.21 30.02 17.41
N CYS A 564 3.67 30.44 18.59
CA CYS A 564 5.02 30.99 18.75
C CYS A 564 6.07 29.88 18.56
N PRO A 565 7.01 30.03 17.61
CA PRO A 565 8.14 29.11 17.49
C PRO A 565 9.15 29.45 18.59
N ASN A 566 8.96 28.90 19.79
CA ASN A 566 9.98 28.94 20.83
C ASN A 566 11.23 28.18 20.38
#